data_AF-A0A9W9P0L2-F1
#
_entry.id   AF-A0A9W9P0L2-F1
#
_cell.length_a   1.000
_cell.length_b   1.000
_cell.length_c   1.000
_cell.angle_alpha   90.00
_cell.angle_beta   90.00
_cell.angle_gamma   90.00
#
_symmetry.space_group_name_H-M   'P 1'
#
loop_
_entity.id
_entity.type
_entity.pdbx_description
1 polymer ?
#
loop_
_entity_poly.entity_id
_entity_poly.type
_entity_poly.pdbx_seq_one_letter_code
_entity_poly.pdbx_strand_id
1 'polypeptide(L)'
;MAKRTRRDSTSYPDIPAPKRLRDVRAPPIDRLSSLSNELLLHILSFLPIESLNVCQRLSRRFHALGGDSELWKRQYYSHWVRPRARRLANIKRSSKPSGSEYSPKVSTWLDHGHLAQEGQVTNWKRQYRLRHNWSKGLCRVTEVELPQPSCPPVLVKLCAGVVFTTDTAHGLRAWAAKDPTRCLATASFEDSVAQPTALAVSEENKEIEIVVGFNDGRFSRYGLDVHKSCFILRSVRVAFSDGAITAMALSSPYLLVLSQWKILSLHRLEPPANHSEGSDNPEPRELVSLRADNIVAPMTLSLRVSALEIIVTIVYSFFHIGCGWSLGIQELRFDQQGQQLGSRLASTVDSQYGINPLQKDPTANSGQPSTTTGLTNHTVTAPTAPSILHQQPPTSMSYSHPLFTDSTC
;
A
#
# COMPACT_ATOMS: atom_id res chain seq x y z
N MET A 1 -5.08 84.64 -13.88
CA MET A 1 -5.27 85.92 -13.16
C MET A 1 -6.76 86.03 -12.85
N ALA A 2 -7.28 86.31 -11.66
CA ALA A 2 -6.72 86.82 -10.42
C ALA A 2 -7.62 86.48 -9.22
N LYS A 3 -6.98 86.40 -8.05
CA LYS A 3 -7.37 86.71 -6.66
C LYS A 3 -8.77 86.38 -6.08
N ARG A 4 -8.68 85.50 -5.06
CA ARG A 4 -9.48 85.37 -3.82
C ARG A 4 -10.18 86.64 -3.33
N THR A 5 -11.41 86.46 -2.85
CA THR A 5 -11.97 87.24 -1.73
C THR A 5 -12.61 86.30 -0.71
N ARG A 6 -12.09 86.36 0.51
CA ARG A 6 -12.50 85.62 1.71
C ARG A 6 -13.69 86.36 2.35
N ARG A 7 -14.78 85.65 2.68
CA ARG A 7 -15.76 86.10 3.67
C ARG A 7 -15.76 85.09 4.81
N ASP A 8 -15.26 85.54 5.96
CA ASP A 8 -15.52 84.92 7.24
C ASP A 8 -16.98 85.21 7.62
N SER A 9 -17.74 84.19 8.04
CA SER A 9 -18.90 84.38 8.92
C SER A 9 -19.20 83.10 9.70
N THR A 10 -18.91 83.21 11.00
CA THR A 10 -19.69 82.68 12.13
C THR A 10 -19.84 81.17 12.29
N SER A 11 -19.03 80.68 13.23
CA SER A 11 -19.09 79.41 13.95
C SER A 11 -20.46 79.11 14.58
N TYR A 12 -21.06 78.00 14.17
CA TYR A 12 -21.92 77.19 15.03
C TYR A 12 -21.08 76.03 15.56
N PRO A 13 -21.13 75.67 16.86
CA PRO A 13 -20.50 74.45 17.31
C PRO A 13 -21.29 73.26 16.76
N ASP A 14 -20.69 72.54 15.82
CA ASP A 14 -21.15 71.24 15.35
C ASP A 14 -21.31 70.30 16.55
N ILE A 15 -22.56 70.01 16.90
CA ILE A 15 -22.91 68.93 17.82
C ILE A 15 -22.47 67.63 17.12
N PRO A 16 -21.55 66.83 17.70
CA PRO A 16 -21.20 65.57 17.08
C PRO A 16 -22.45 64.68 17.07
N ALA A 17 -22.80 64.17 15.90
CA ALA A 17 -23.89 63.23 15.71
C ALA A 17 -23.80 62.12 16.77
N PRO A 18 -24.92 61.76 17.44
CA PRO A 18 -24.89 60.77 18.50
C PRO A 18 -24.27 59.48 17.92
N LYS A 19 -23.14 59.07 18.50
CA LYS A 19 -22.53 57.76 18.24
C LYS A 19 -23.66 56.75 18.35
N ARG A 20 -23.94 56.03 17.26
CA ARG A 20 -24.89 54.92 17.25
C ARG A 20 -24.65 54.11 18.52
N LEU A 21 -25.65 54.08 19.40
CA LEU A 21 -25.69 53.21 20.56
C LEU A 21 -25.38 51.81 20.03
N ARG A 22 -24.18 51.32 20.31
CA ARG A 22 -23.87 49.90 20.16
C ARG A 22 -24.88 49.23 21.07
N ASP A 23 -25.82 48.52 20.46
CA ASP A 23 -26.69 47.57 21.13
C ASP A 23 -25.82 46.80 22.11
N VAL A 24 -26.05 46.99 23.41
CA VAL A 24 -25.34 46.31 24.49
C VAL A 24 -25.88 44.89 24.50
N ARG A 25 -25.57 44.14 23.44
CA ARG A 25 -25.71 42.69 23.42
C ARG A 25 -24.84 42.19 24.57
N ALA A 26 -25.49 41.50 25.51
CA ALA A 26 -24.84 40.83 26.63
C ALA A 26 -23.50 40.22 26.20
N PRO A 27 -22.45 40.27 27.04
CA PRO A 27 -21.17 39.68 26.70
C PRO A 27 -21.41 38.23 26.25
N PRO A 28 -20.77 37.76 25.16
CA PRO A 28 -20.98 36.42 24.65
C PRO A 28 -20.74 35.42 25.79
N ILE A 29 -21.80 34.75 26.22
CA ILE A 29 -21.76 33.84 27.37
C ILE A 29 -20.93 32.63 26.96
N ASP A 30 -19.71 32.53 27.50
CA ASP A 30 -18.85 31.38 27.30
C ASP A 30 -19.33 30.21 28.18
N ARG A 31 -20.19 29.37 27.60
CA ARG A 31 -20.72 28.16 28.24
C ARG A 31 -19.77 26.96 28.15
N LEU A 32 -18.69 27.08 27.38
CA LEU A 32 -17.79 25.95 27.10
C LEU A 32 -16.58 25.96 28.02
N SER A 33 -16.10 27.14 28.43
CA SER A 33 -14.96 27.26 29.33
C SER A 33 -15.23 26.73 30.75
N SER A 34 -16.50 26.71 31.20
CA SER A 34 -16.87 26.19 32.52
C SER A 34 -17.01 24.67 32.60
N LEU A 35 -17.05 23.97 31.45
CA LEU A 35 -17.21 22.52 31.41
C LEU A 35 -15.92 21.79 31.84
N SER A 36 -16.03 20.55 32.31
CA SER A 36 -14.87 19.69 32.56
C SER A 36 -14.21 19.24 31.25
N ASN A 37 -12.94 18.81 31.31
CA ASN A 37 -12.24 18.31 30.13
C ASN A 37 -12.92 17.07 29.53
N GLU A 38 -13.45 16.17 30.36
CA GLU A 38 -14.16 14.96 29.90
C GLU A 38 -15.44 15.29 29.12
N LEU A 39 -16.24 16.22 29.65
CA LEU A 39 -17.46 16.67 28.96
C LEU A 39 -17.11 17.38 27.65
N LEU A 40 -16.04 18.17 27.65
CA LEU A 40 -15.58 18.83 26.43
C LEU A 40 -15.07 17.83 25.40
N LEU A 41 -14.28 16.84 25.79
CA LEU A 41 -13.83 15.75 24.92
C LEU A 41 -15.03 14.97 24.36
N HIS A 42 -16.02 14.69 25.20
CA HIS A 42 -17.25 14.02 24.75
C HIS A 42 -18.00 14.86 23.69
N ILE A 43 -18.18 16.17 23.92
CA ILE A 43 -18.77 17.09 22.94
C ILE A 43 -17.95 17.13 21.65
N LEU A 44 -16.63 17.29 21.75
CA LEU A 44 -15.71 17.31 20.60
C LEU A 44 -15.75 16.00 19.82
N SER A 45 -16.05 14.87 20.46
CA SER A 45 -16.15 13.55 19.80
C SER A 45 -17.31 13.43 18.81
N PHE A 46 -18.33 14.29 18.92
CA PHE A 46 -19.46 14.33 17.99
C PHE A 46 -19.28 15.31 16.83
N LEU A 47 -18.25 16.17 16.89
CA LEU A 47 -18.06 17.20 15.87
C LEU A 47 -17.44 16.63 14.58
N PRO A 48 -17.85 17.15 13.41
CA PRO A 48 -17.11 16.97 12.16
C PRO A 48 -15.70 17.54 12.24
N ILE A 49 -14.85 17.12 11.32
CA ILE A 49 -13.40 17.35 11.39
C ILE A 49 -13.06 18.80 11.06
N GLU A 50 -13.84 19.39 10.16
CA GLU A 50 -13.78 20.80 9.81
C GLU A 50 -14.03 21.65 11.06
N SER A 51 -15.08 21.33 11.82
CA SER A 51 -15.42 21.99 13.07
C SER A 51 -14.37 21.77 14.16
N LEU A 52 -13.83 20.55 14.27
CA LEU A 52 -12.79 20.23 15.25
C LEU A 52 -11.47 20.98 14.96
N ASN A 53 -11.12 21.17 13.69
CA ASN A 53 -9.97 22.00 13.29
C ASN A 53 -10.20 23.49 13.61
N VAL A 54 -11.42 23.99 13.46
CA VAL A 54 -11.79 25.35 13.89
C VAL A 54 -11.67 25.48 15.40
N CYS A 55 -12.20 24.51 16.17
CA CYS A 55 -12.13 24.49 17.62
C CYS A 55 -10.70 24.60 18.15
N GLN A 56 -9.74 23.88 17.53
CA GLN A 56 -8.33 23.96 17.92
C GLN A 56 -7.71 25.37 17.79
N ARG A 57 -8.31 26.26 17.01
CA ARG A 57 -7.84 27.65 16.83
C ARG A 57 -8.44 28.63 17.85
N LEU A 58 -9.44 28.20 18.64
CA LEU A 58 -10.18 29.09 19.55
C LEU A 58 -9.40 29.42 20.83
N SER A 59 -8.72 28.44 21.42
CA SER A 59 -7.93 28.64 22.65
C SER A 59 -6.88 27.54 22.82
N ARG A 60 -5.91 27.76 23.73
CA ARG A 60 -4.89 26.75 24.08
C ARG A 60 -5.52 25.46 24.63
N ARG A 61 -6.59 25.59 25.42
CA ARG A 61 -7.31 24.44 25.99
C ARG A 61 -7.99 23.61 24.91
N PHE A 62 -8.69 24.25 23.98
CA PHE A 62 -9.31 23.56 22.84
C PHE A 62 -8.27 23.05 21.84
N HIS A 63 -7.11 23.69 21.73
CA HIS A 63 -5.99 23.17 20.95
C HIS A 63 -5.49 21.83 21.52
N ALA A 64 -5.31 21.74 22.84
CA ALA A 64 -4.89 20.51 23.50
C ALA A 64 -5.97 19.41 23.39
N LEU A 65 -7.22 19.72 23.76
CA LEU A 65 -8.31 18.72 23.78
C LEU A 65 -8.77 18.32 22.38
N GLY A 66 -8.88 19.26 21.44
CA GLY A 66 -9.16 18.94 20.04
C GLY A 66 -8.01 18.22 19.35
N GLY A 67 -6.79 18.35 19.86
CA GLY A 67 -5.61 17.61 19.41
C GLY A 67 -5.49 16.20 19.98
N ASP A 68 -6.40 15.80 20.88
CA ASP A 68 -6.29 14.56 21.64
C ASP A 68 -6.28 13.31 20.75
N SER A 69 -5.37 12.39 21.06
CA SER A 69 -5.09 11.23 20.21
C SER A 69 -6.28 10.26 20.11
N GLU A 70 -7.10 10.13 21.16
CA GLU A 70 -8.23 9.21 21.20
C GLU A 70 -9.43 9.73 20.39
N LEU A 71 -9.62 11.06 20.32
CA LEU A 71 -10.60 11.67 19.41
C LEU A 71 -10.27 11.33 17.95
N TRP A 72 -9.03 11.55 17.53
CA TRP A 72 -8.61 11.27 16.15
C TRP A 72 -8.61 9.77 15.83
N LYS A 73 -8.30 8.92 16.81
CA LYS A 73 -8.42 7.47 16.70
C LYS A 73 -9.87 7.05 16.45
N ARG A 74 -10.81 7.52 17.28
CA ARG A 74 -12.23 7.21 17.13
C ARG A 74 -12.76 7.62 15.75
N GLN A 75 -12.40 8.81 15.29
CA GLN A 75 -12.80 9.30 13.96
C GLN A 75 -12.19 8.43 12.84
N TYR A 76 -10.90 8.10 12.93
CA TYR A 76 -10.24 7.20 11.98
C TYR A 76 -10.95 5.85 11.87
N TYR A 77 -11.26 5.23 13.01
CA TYR A 77 -11.94 3.94 13.04
C TYR A 77 -13.37 4.03 12.50
N SER A 78 -14.10 5.09 12.85
CA SER A 78 -15.46 5.31 12.38
C SER A 78 -15.53 5.43 10.86
N HIS A 79 -14.64 6.24 10.27
CA HIS A 79 -14.66 6.52 8.84
C HIS A 79 -14.18 5.35 7.98
N TRP A 80 -13.17 4.61 8.42
CA TRP A 80 -12.52 3.66 7.51
C TRP A 80 -12.40 2.22 8.02
N VAL A 81 -12.41 1.98 9.33
CA VAL A 81 -12.25 0.62 9.90
C VAL A 81 -13.62 -0.04 10.07
N ARG A 82 -14.57 0.64 10.73
CA ARG A 82 -15.93 0.11 11.00
C ARG A 82 -16.69 -0.31 9.74
N PRO A 83 -16.70 0.45 8.62
CA PRO A 83 -17.40 0.02 7.41
C PRO A 83 -16.81 -1.24 6.77
N ARG A 84 -15.49 -1.45 6.89
CA ARG A 84 -14.82 -2.67 6.39
C ARG A 84 -15.04 -3.86 7.32
N ALA A 85 -14.89 -3.66 8.63
CA ALA A 85 -15.13 -4.68 9.64
C ALA A 85 -16.57 -5.21 9.56
N ARG A 86 -17.57 -4.34 9.37
CA ARG A 86 -18.98 -4.75 9.17
C ARG A 86 -19.17 -5.61 7.91
N ARG A 87 -18.49 -5.28 6.80
CA ARG A 87 -18.54 -6.08 5.56
C ARG A 87 -17.97 -7.49 5.77
N LEU A 88 -16.83 -7.60 6.46
CA LEU A 88 -16.19 -8.89 6.74
C LEU A 88 -16.94 -9.72 7.80
N ALA A 89 -17.48 -9.08 8.84
CA ALA A 89 -18.29 -9.76 9.85
C ALA A 89 -19.58 -10.34 9.26
N ASN A 90 -20.17 -9.68 8.25
CA ASN A 90 -21.33 -10.21 7.54
C ASN A 90 -21.02 -11.48 6.73
N ILE A 91 -19.77 -11.68 6.30
CA ILE A 91 -19.31 -12.90 5.60
C ILE A 91 -19.04 -14.04 6.59
N LYS A 92 -18.63 -13.73 7.83
CA LYS A 92 -18.25 -14.70 8.88
C LYS A 92 -19.33 -14.96 9.94
N ARG A 93 -20.62 -14.72 9.67
CA ARG A 93 -21.70 -14.94 10.66
C ARG A 93 -21.93 -16.45 10.91
N SER A 94 -21.09 -17.06 11.72
CA SER A 94 -21.43 -18.28 12.47
C SER A 94 -20.88 -18.33 13.90
N SER A 95 -20.15 -17.33 14.40
CA SER A 95 -19.96 -17.23 15.86
C SER A 95 -19.52 -15.84 16.38
N LYS A 96 -20.19 -15.42 17.47
CA LYS A 96 -19.76 -14.45 18.51
C LYS A 96 -20.15 -12.94 18.35
N PRO A 97 -20.13 -12.15 19.44
CA PRO A 97 -21.30 -11.86 20.28
C PRO A 97 -21.65 -10.35 20.23
N SER A 98 -22.86 -10.00 20.65
CA SER A 98 -23.26 -8.60 20.79
C SER A 98 -22.43 -7.93 21.90
N GLY A 99 -21.64 -6.90 21.55
CA GLY A 99 -21.04 -6.00 22.55
C GLY A 99 -19.53 -5.72 22.46
N SER A 100 -18.83 -6.08 21.38
CA SER A 100 -17.40 -5.73 21.25
C SER A 100 -17.21 -4.31 20.70
N GLU A 101 -17.45 -3.30 21.53
CA GLU A 101 -16.77 -2.01 21.34
C GLU A 101 -15.27 -2.22 21.56
N TYR A 102 -14.51 -1.95 20.50
CA TYR A 102 -13.07 -1.69 20.56
C TYR A 102 -12.18 -2.90 20.92
N SER A 103 -11.58 -3.51 19.89
CA SER A 103 -10.43 -4.39 20.06
C SER A 103 -9.31 -3.98 19.10
N PRO A 104 -8.09 -3.66 19.61
CA PRO A 104 -6.92 -3.35 18.78
C PRO A 104 -6.46 -4.56 17.94
N LYS A 105 -7.01 -5.76 18.20
CA LYS A 105 -6.79 -6.94 17.36
C LYS A 105 -7.54 -6.87 16.03
N VAL A 106 -8.45 -5.93 15.81
CA VAL A 106 -9.17 -5.79 14.53
C VAL A 106 -8.39 -4.93 13.52
N SER A 107 -7.50 -4.04 13.99
CA SER A 107 -6.62 -3.24 13.12
C SER A 107 -5.55 -4.08 12.40
N THR A 108 -5.00 -5.10 13.06
CA THR A 108 -4.03 -6.02 12.44
C THR A 108 -4.60 -6.83 11.27
N TRP A 109 -5.94 -6.95 11.17
CA TRP A 109 -6.61 -7.67 10.08
C TRP A 109 -7.00 -6.77 8.89
N LEU A 110 -6.84 -5.45 9.00
CA LEU A 110 -7.39 -4.46 8.06
C LEU A 110 -6.32 -3.51 7.48
N ASP A 111 -5.07 -3.97 7.38
CA ASP A 111 -3.91 -3.19 6.88
C ASP A 111 -3.53 -2.02 7.78
N HIS A 112 -3.73 -2.19 9.09
CA HIS A 112 -3.44 -1.18 10.11
C HIS A 112 -2.50 -1.71 11.20
N GLY A 113 -1.68 -2.71 10.90
CA GLY A 113 -0.72 -3.27 11.87
C GLY A 113 0.35 -2.27 12.31
N HIS A 114 0.77 -1.33 11.45
CA HIS A 114 1.69 -0.23 11.81
C HIS A 114 1.12 0.70 12.89
N LEU A 115 -0.21 0.70 13.09
CA LEU A 115 -0.86 1.47 14.16
C LEU A 115 -0.79 0.77 15.52
N ALA A 116 -0.33 -0.49 15.55
CA ALA A 116 -0.23 -1.34 16.72
C ALA A 116 1.23 -1.73 17.06
N GLN A 117 2.22 -0.97 16.58
CA GLN A 117 3.60 -1.13 17.05
C GLN A 117 3.67 -0.78 18.55
N GLU A 118 3.83 -1.80 19.39
CA GLU A 118 3.99 -1.67 20.84
C GLU A 118 5.17 -0.74 21.16
N GLY A 119 4.89 0.37 21.86
CA GLY A 119 5.91 1.30 22.37
C GLY A 119 5.98 2.68 21.71
N GLN A 120 5.31 2.91 20.56
CA GLN A 120 5.26 4.23 19.92
C GLN A 120 3.86 4.86 20.06
N VAL A 121 3.78 6.06 20.63
CA VAL A 121 2.53 6.83 20.69
C VAL A 121 2.13 7.21 19.26
N THR A 122 1.17 6.49 18.70
CA THR A 122 0.72 6.72 17.32
C THR A 122 0.03 8.07 17.22
N ASN A 123 0.56 8.97 16.39
CA ASN A 123 -0.07 10.26 16.11
C ASN A 123 -1.30 10.06 15.20
N TRP A 124 -2.44 9.77 15.82
CA TRP A 124 -3.70 9.50 15.13
C TRP A 124 -4.17 10.64 14.22
N LYS A 125 -3.87 11.90 14.59
CA LYS A 125 -4.17 13.06 13.74
C LYS A 125 -3.37 13.03 12.43
N ARG A 126 -2.09 12.67 12.50
CA ARG A 126 -1.23 12.49 11.32
C ARG A 126 -1.74 11.35 10.44
N GLN A 127 -2.11 10.22 11.05
CA GLN A 127 -2.65 9.06 10.34
C GLN A 127 -3.99 9.35 9.67
N TYR A 128 -4.89 10.07 10.37
CA TYR A 128 -6.13 10.57 9.79
C TYR A 128 -5.85 11.45 8.58
N ARG A 129 -4.95 12.44 8.71
CA ARG A 129 -4.61 13.35 7.61
C ARG A 129 -4.05 12.60 6.41
N LEU A 130 -3.14 11.66 6.63
CA LEU A 130 -2.56 10.86 5.56
C LEU A 130 -3.64 10.08 4.81
N ARG A 131 -4.51 9.36 5.52
CA ARG A 131 -5.58 8.56 4.90
C ARG A 131 -6.65 9.42 4.22
N HIS A 132 -6.98 10.56 4.81
CA HIS A 132 -7.87 11.53 4.21
C HIS A 132 -7.31 12.06 2.89
N ASN A 133 -6.02 12.44 2.89
CA ASN A 133 -5.31 12.89 1.70
C ASN A 133 -5.35 11.83 0.60
N TRP A 134 -5.03 10.57 0.91
CA TRP A 134 -5.15 9.46 -0.04
C TRP A 134 -6.57 9.28 -0.56
N SER A 135 -7.58 9.32 0.32
CA SER A 135 -8.99 9.15 -0.10
C SER A 135 -9.51 10.27 -1.00
N LYS A 136 -8.89 11.45 -0.93
CA LYS A 136 -9.25 12.63 -1.73
C LYS A 136 -8.31 12.86 -2.91
N GLY A 137 -7.24 12.06 -3.05
CA GLY A 137 -6.19 12.26 -4.05
C GLY A 137 -5.30 13.48 -3.79
N LEU A 138 -5.27 14.01 -2.57
CA LEU A 138 -4.44 15.16 -2.21
C LEU A 138 -2.99 14.70 -1.99
N CYS A 139 -2.15 14.90 -3.00
CA CYS A 139 -0.73 14.57 -2.95
C CYS A 139 0.12 15.76 -3.42
N ARG A 140 1.38 15.78 -3.00
CA ARG A 140 2.40 16.63 -3.59
C ARG A 140 3.14 15.79 -4.61
N VAL A 141 3.13 16.21 -5.87
CA VAL A 141 3.89 15.56 -6.94
C VAL A 141 5.24 16.27 -7.06
N THR A 142 6.31 15.48 -7.10
CA THR A 142 7.65 15.95 -7.39
C THR A 142 8.18 15.11 -8.54
N GLU A 143 8.47 15.77 -9.65
CA GLU A 143 9.02 15.13 -10.83
C GLU A 143 10.54 15.19 -10.76
N VAL A 144 11.18 14.06 -11.09
CA VAL A 144 12.64 13.96 -11.17
C VAL A 144 12.95 13.63 -12.63
N GLU A 145 13.56 14.59 -13.33
CA GLU A 145 13.98 14.38 -14.71
C GLU A 145 15.16 13.41 -14.73
N LEU A 146 14.94 12.25 -15.34
CA LEU A 146 16.02 11.33 -15.66
C LEU A 146 16.63 11.75 -17.00
N PRO A 147 17.96 11.60 -17.18
CA PRO A 147 18.58 11.71 -18.51
C PRO A 147 17.81 10.85 -19.51
N GLN A 148 17.75 11.31 -20.78
CA GLN A 148 16.93 10.79 -21.90
C GLN A 148 16.49 9.31 -21.79
N PRO A 149 15.26 8.96 -22.20
CA PRO A 149 14.73 7.61 -22.05
C PRO A 149 15.65 6.62 -22.77
N SER A 150 16.36 5.81 -21.97
CA SER A 150 17.05 4.64 -22.50
C SER A 150 15.99 3.70 -23.06
N CYS A 151 16.27 3.11 -24.22
CA CYS A 151 15.62 1.88 -24.64
C CYS A 151 16.56 0.74 -24.21
N PRO A 152 16.20 -0.14 -23.26
CA PRO A 152 14.93 -0.26 -22.52
C PRO A 152 14.74 0.76 -21.36
N PRO A 153 13.49 0.96 -20.89
CA PRO A 153 13.14 1.98 -19.89
C PRO A 153 13.87 1.79 -18.57
N VAL A 154 14.12 2.90 -17.86
CA VAL A 154 14.74 2.91 -16.54
C VAL A 154 13.87 2.13 -15.55
N LEU A 155 14.44 1.09 -14.93
CA LEU A 155 13.81 0.33 -13.88
C LEU A 155 13.92 1.10 -12.56
N VAL A 156 12.85 1.15 -11.77
CA VAL A 156 12.82 1.92 -10.51
C VAL A 156 12.22 1.10 -9.38
N LYS A 157 12.87 1.13 -8.21
CA LYS A 157 12.37 0.56 -6.94
C LYS A 157 12.64 1.52 -5.79
N LEU A 158 11.67 1.67 -4.89
CA LEU A 158 11.84 2.41 -3.63
C LEU A 158 11.94 1.40 -2.48
N CYS A 159 12.95 1.54 -1.64
CA CYS A 159 13.10 0.74 -0.43
C CYS A 159 13.84 1.57 0.64
N ALA A 160 13.39 1.52 1.90
CA ALA A 160 14.04 2.20 3.03
C ALA A 160 14.29 3.72 2.82
N GLY A 161 13.39 4.44 2.13
CA GLY A 161 13.60 5.85 1.78
C GLY A 161 14.71 6.12 0.75
N VAL A 162 15.18 5.09 0.04
CA VAL A 162 16.15 5.16 -1.06
C VAL A 162 15.50 4.71 -2.36
N VAL A 163 15.64 5.51 -3.41
CA VAL A 163 15.18 5.19 -4.77
C VAL A 163 16.33 4.56 -5.53
N PHE A 164 16.15 3.33 -5.97
CA PHE A 164 17.08 2.61 -6.83
C PHE A 164 16.61 2.74 -8.27
N THR A 165 17.50 3.18 -9.14
CA THR A 165 17.27 3.27 -10.58
C THR A 165 18.27 2.41 -11.31
N THR A 166 17.85 1.75 -12.37
CA THR A 166 18.71 0.92 -13.20
C THR A 166 18.45 1.14 -14.67
N ASP A 167 19.50 1.41 -15.43
CA ASP A 167 19.45 1.62 -16.87
C ASP A 167 20.71 1.06 -17.56
N THR A 168 20.70 1.03 -18.89
CA THR A 168 21.85 0.59 -19.69
C THR A 168 22.96 1.63 -19.74
N ALA A 169 22.65 2.92 -19.59
CA ALA A 169 23.60 4.02 -19.83
C ALA A 169 24.45 4.38 -18.60
N HIS A 170 23.85 4.33 -17.41
CA HIS A 170 24.41 4.74 -16.13
C HIS A 170 24.48 3.60 -15.11
N GLY A 171 23.93 2.43 -15.43
CA GLY A 171 23.97 1.25 -14.57
C GLY A 171 23.01 1.35 -13.39
N LEU A 172 23.46 0.89 -12.21
CA LEU A 172 22.70 0.94 -10.96
C LEU A 172 23.02 2.24 -10.19
N ARG A 173 21.99 2.98 -9.79
CA ARG A 173 22.11 4.21 -8.99
C ARG A 173 21.16 4.18 -7.80
N ALA A 174 21.58 4.77 -6.68
CA ALA A 174 20.75 4.98 -5.49
C ALA A 174 20.61 6.47 -5.19
N TRP A 175 19.40 6.93 -4.89
CA TRP A 175 19.05 8.33 -4.62
C TRP A 175 18.30 8.45 -3.30
N ALA A 176 18.51 9.53 -2.55
CA ALA A 176 17.71 9.77 -1.36
C ALA A 176 16.28 10.18 -1.76
N ALA A 177 15.25 9.46 -1.30
CA ALA A 177 13.86 9.76 -1.69
C ALA A 177 13.38 11.16 -1.23
N LYS A 178 13.97 11.68 -0.15
CA LYS A 178 13.68 13.04 0.37
C LYS A 178 14.39 14.15 -0.40
N ASP A 179 15.51 13.83 -1.04
CA ASP A 179 16.34 14.78 -1.76
C ASP A 179 16.81 14.16 -3.08
N PRO A 180 16.05 14.36 -4.16
CA PRO A 180 16.30 13.70 -5.43
C PRO A 180 17.61 14.15 -6.09
N THR A 181 18.21 15.25 -5.65
CA THR A 181 19.50 15.72 -6.16
C THR A 181 20.67 14.95 -5.57
N ARG A 182 20.46 14.29 -4.43
CA ARG A 182 21.48 13.57 -3.69
C ARG A 182 21.56 12.12 -4.17
N CYS A 183 22.50 11.86 -5.07
CA CYS A 183 22.94 10.51 -5.39
C CYS A 183 23.76 9.93 -4.22
N LEU A 184 23.35 8.75 -3.75
CA LEU A 184 23.99 8.03 -2.65
C LEU A 184 25.07 7.06 -3.14
N ALA A 185 24.86 6.42 -4.29
CA ALA A 185 25.83 5.48 -4.87
C ALA A 185 25.53 5.26 -6.36
N THR A 186 26.58 4.93 -7.12
CA THR A 186 26.49 4.55 -8.53
C THR A 186 27.40 3.34 -8.79
N ALA A 187 26.95 2.40 -9.61
CA ALA A 187 27.76 1.29 -10.12
C ALA A 187 27.43 1.05 -11.60
N SER A 188 28.48 0.94 -12.42
CA SER A 188 28.38 0.49 -13.80
C SER A 188 28.30 -1.03 -13.87
N PHE A 189 27.59 -1.55 -14.86
CA PHE A 189 27.64 -2.98 -15.16
C PHE A 189 28.93 -3.31 -15.92
N GLU A 190 29.59 -4.40 -15.52
CA GLU A 190 30.87 -4.83 -16.13
C GLU A 190 30.67 -5.28 -17.59
N ASP A 191 29.51 -5.83 -17.90
CA ASP A 191 29.16 -6.32 -19.23
C ASP A 191 28.27 -5.31 -19.95
N SER A 192 28.87 -4.56 -20.89
CA SER A 192 28.20 -3.52 -21.66
C SER A 192 27.14 -4.05 -22.65
N VAL A 193 27.04 -5.36 -22.82
CA VAL A 193 26.04 -6.01 -23.69
C VAL A 193 24.77 -6.41 -22.92
N ALA A 194 24.89 -6.72 -21.62
CA ALA A 194 23.78 -7.20 -20.81
C ALA A 194 22.84 -6.06 -20.42
N GLN A 195 21.61 -6.07 -20.95
CA GLN A 195 20.62 -5.03 -20.64
C GLN A 195 19.83 -5.40 -19.38
N PRO A 196 19.68 -4.50 -18.40
CA PRO A 196 18.88 -4.77 -17.21
C PRO A 196 17.39 -4.80 -17.59
N THR A 197 16.70 -5.86 -17.17
CA THR A 197 15.29 -6.12 -17.50
C THR A 197 14.42 -6.27 -16.25
N ALA A 198 15.00 -6.55 -15.09
CA ALA A 198 14.28 -6.64 -13.82
C ALA A 198 15.11 -6.11 -12.64
N LEU A 199 14.43 -5.58 -11.62
CA LEU A 199 15.04 -5.02 -10.42
C LEU A 199 14.24 -5.46 -9.19
N ALA A 200 14.92 -6.03 -8.19
CA ALA A 200 14.37 -6.38 -6.90
C ALA A 200 15.25 -5.82 -5.77
N VAL A 201 14.61 -5.35 -4.70
CA VAL A 201 15.29 -4.75 -3.54
C VAL A 201 14.64 -5.29 -2.27
N SER A 202 15.46 -5.55 -1.26
CA SER A 202 15.03 -6.02 0.06
C SER A 202 15.88 -5.34 1.13
N GLU A 203 15.26 -4.98 2.25
CA GLU A 203 15.94 -4.47 3.43
C GLU A 203 15.85 -5.54 4.52
N GLU A 204 17.00 -6.00 5.01
CA GLU A 204 17.09 -6.90 6.16
C GLU A 204 18.19 -6.39 7.10
N ASN A 205 17.90 -6.27 8.41
CA ASN A 205 18.87 -5.81 9.41
C ASN A 205 19.56 -4.47 9.09
N LYS A 206 18.87 -3.56 8.37
CA LYS A 206 19.40 -2.28 7.83
C LYS A 206 20.43 -2.42 6.70
N GLU A 207 20.70 -3.63 6.25
CA GLU A 207 21.40 -3.86 4.99
C GLU A 207 20.37 -3.89 3.87
N ILE A 208 20.65 -3.12 2.81
CA ILE A 208 19.82 -3.14 1.61
C ILE A 208 20.52 -4.03 0.58
N GLU A 209 19.84 -5.10 0.21
CA GLU A 209 20.25 -6.00 -0.85
C GLU A 209 19.48 -5.65 -2.13
N ILE A 210 20.22 -5.53 -3.22
CA ILE A 210 19.72 -5.19 -4.54
C ILE A 210 20.06 -6.34 -5.49
N VAL A 211 19.11 -6.77 -6.28
CA VAL A 211 19.33 -7.74 -7.35
C VAL A 211 18.84 -7.17 -8.67
N VAL A 212 19.73 -7.16 -9.66
CA VAL A 212 19.46 -6.73 -11.03
C VAL A 212 19.45 -7.97 -11.91
N GLY A 213 18.37 -8.20 -12.65
CA GLY A 213 18.25 -9.25 -13.66
C GLY A 213 18.42 -8.69 -15.07
N PHE A 214 19.00 -9.50 -15.95
CA PHE A 214 19.41 -9.09 -17.29
C PHE A 214 18.69 -9.88 -18.39
N ASN A 215 18.81 -9.38 -19.63
CA ASN A 215 18.25 -9.98 -20.83
C ASN A 215 18.88 -11.32 -21.23
N ASP A 216 20.08 -11.62 -20.74
CA ASP A 216 20.83 -12.86 -20.99
C ASP A 216 20.50 -13.98 -19.98
N GLY A 217 19.54 -13.75 -19.08
CA GLY A 217 19.14 -14.73 -18.05
C GLY A 217 20.01 -14.69 -16.80
N ARG A 218 20.99 -13.79 -16.71
CA ARG A 218 21.83 -13.59 -15.52
C ARG A 218 21.22 -12.61 -14.54
N PHE A 219 21.66 -12.69 -13.28
CA PHE A 219 21.38 -11.67 -12.28
C PHE A 219 22.63 -11.35 -11.45
N SER A 220 22.75 -10.10 -11.03
CA SER A 220 23.83 -9.59 -10.19
C SER A 220 23.28 -9.09 -8.86
N ARG A 221 23.93 -9.51 -7.77
CA ARG A 221 23.59 -9.14 -6.38
C ARG A 221 24.53 -8.05 -5.90
N TYR A 222 23.97 -7.00 -5.32
CA TYR A 222 24.69 -5.87 -4.76
C TYR A 222 24.24 -5.63 -3.32
N GLY A 223 25.17 -5.24 -2.44
CA GLY A 223 24.86 -4.57 -1.18
C GLY A 223 25.09 -3.07 -1.31
N LEU A 224 24.20 -2.25 -0.76
CA LEU A 224 24.45 -0.82 -0.64
C LEU A 224 25.23 -0.52 0.64
N ASP A 225 26.44 0.02 0.51
CA ASP A 225 27.17 0.62 1.62
C ASP A 225 26.96 2.14 1.59
N VAL A 226 26.02 2.60 2.41
CA VAL A 226 25.66 4.03 2.51
C VAL A 226 26.83 4.87 3.06
N HIS A 227 27.72 4.28 3.87
CA HIS A 227 28.85 5.01 4.45
C HIS A 227 29.95 5.23 3.41
N LYS A 228 30.21 4.24 2.57
CA LYS A 228 31.18 4.33 1.47
C LYS A 228 30.60 4.91 0.18
N SER A 229 29.30 5.21 0.17
CA SER A 229 28.58 5.73 -1.01
C SER A 229 28.79 4.86 -2.25
N CYS A 230 28.82 3.54 -2.08
CA CYS A 230 29.11 2.60 -3.16
C CYS A 230 28.25 1.34 -3.08
N PHE A 231 28.17 0.63 -4.21
CA PHE A 231 27.62 -0.70 -4.26
C PHE A 231 28.74 -1.73 -4.18
N ILE A 232 28.54 -2.73 -3.34
CA ILE A 232 29.44 -3.88 -3.23
C ILE A 232 28.81 -5.03 -4.02
N LEU A 233 29.42 -5.40 -5.15
CA LEU A 233 29.02 -6.57 -5.91
C LEU A 233 29.30 -7.83 -5.07
N ARG A 234 28.25 -8.58 -4.74
CA ARG A 234 28.34 -9.80 -3.93
C ARG A 234 28.51 -11.06 -4.79
N SER A 235 27.79 -11.14 -5.90
CA SER A 235 27.88 -12.26 -6.85
C SER A 235 27.15 -11.96 -8.16
N VAL A 236 27.62 -12.55 -9.25
CA VAL A 236 26.92 -12.62 -10.54
C VAL A 236 26.60 -14.07 -10.83
N ARG A 237 25.36 -14.41 -11.20
CA ARG A 237 24.91 -15.78 -11.38
C ARG A 237 23.95 -15.92 -12.56
N VAL A 238 23.84 -17.13 -13.11
CA VAL A 238 22.94 -17.45 -14.22
C VAL A 238 21.67 -18.09 -13.64
N ALA A 239 20.51 -17.45 -13.81
CA ALA A 239 19.22 -18.04 -13.42
C ALA A 239 18.65 -18.92 -14.53
N PHE A 240 18.84 -18.51 -15.78
CA PHE A 240 18.37 -19.21 -16.96
C PHE A 240 19.48 -19.24 -18.01
N SER A 241 19.68 -20.39 -18.64
CA SER A 241 20.65 -20.52 -19.75
C SER A 241 20.20 -19.80 -21.02
N ASP A 242 18.89 -19.56 -21.14
CA ASP A 242 18.29 -18.89 -22.28
C ASP A 242 17.07 -18.07 -21.84
N GLY A 243 17.09 -16.79 -22.21
CA GLY A 243 15.97 -15.88 -22.12
C GLY A 243 16.02 -14.85 -20.99
N ALA A 244 15.46 -13.68 -21.28
CA ALA A 244 15.47 -12.53 -20.39
C ALA A 244 14.74 -12.79 -19.07
N ILE A 245 15.27 -12.22 -17.98
CA ILE A 245 14.54 -12.15 -16.71
C ILE A 245 13.47 -11.05 -16.82
N THR A 246 12.20 -11.40 -16.72
CA THR A 246 11.08 -10.46 -16.91
C THR A 246 10.50 -9.92 -15.60
N ALA A 247 10.61 -10.68 -14.52
CA ALA A 247 10.15 -10.26 -13.20
C ALA A 247 10.97 -10.92 -12.09
N MET A 248 11.11 -10.21 -10.96
CA MET A 248 11.84 -10.69 -9.79
C MET A 248 11.17 -10.23 -8.50
N ALA A 249 11.30 -11.03 -7.45
CA ALA A 249 10.97 -10.65 -6.08
C ALA A 249 12.03 -11.16 -5.11
N LEU A 250 12.46 -10.30 -4.18
CA LEU A 250 13.53 -10.59 -3.25
C LEU A 250 13.00 -10.47 -1.82
N SER A 251 13.30 -11.50 -1.02
CA SER A 251 13.16 -11.50 0.43
C SER A 251 14.32 -12.31 0.93
N SER A 252 15.44 -11.64 1.25
CA SER A 252 16.69 -12.31 1.59
C SER A 252 16.46 -13.37 2.70
N PRO A 253 17.06 -14.57 2.58
CA PRO A 253 18.00 -15.03 1.57
C PRO A 253 17.34 -15.69 0.34
N TYR A 254 16.09 -15.40 0.01
CA TYR A 254 15.37 -16.05 -1.10
C TYR A 254 15.12 -15.08 -2.24
N LEU A 255 15.32 -15.57 -3.47
CA LEU A 255 15.07 -14.82 -4.70
C LEU A 255 14.14 -15.61 -5.60
N LEU A 256 13.05 -14.97 -6.01
CA LEU A 256 12.15 -15.50 -7.02
C LEU A 256 12.43 -14.80 -8.34
N VAL A 257 12.63 -15.58 -9.39
CA VAL A 257 12.96 -15.10 -10.74
C VAL A 257 11.98 -15.68 -11.74
N LEU A 258 11.58 -14.90 -12.73
CA LEU A 258 10.75 -15.34 -13.84
C LEU A 258 11.43 -15.03 -15.18
N SER A 259 11.51 -16.01 -16.06
CA SER A 259 12.03 -15.86 -17.42
C SER A 259 10.97 -15.40 -18.42
N GLN A 260 11.42 -14.93 -19.59
CA GLN A 260 10.57 -14.65 -20.75
C GLN A 260 9.78 -15.88 -21.22
N TRP A 261 10.31 -17.08 -20.92
CA TRP A 261 9.69 -18.37 -21.26
C TRP A 261 8.71 -18.86 -20.19
N LYS A 262 8.29 -17.98 -19.27
CA LYS A 262 7.32 -18.26 -18.21
C LYS A 262 7.80 -19.35 -17.24
N ILE A 263 9.12 -19.50 -17.10
CA ILE A 263 9.73 -20.38 -16.10
C ILE A 263 9.97 -19.53 -14.85
N LEU A 264 9.35 -19.92 -13.75
CA LEU A 264 9.48 -19.35 -12.43
C LEU A 264 10.44 -20.22 -11.63
N SER A 265 11.56 -19.65 -11.18
CA SER A 265 12.54 -20.36 -10.35
C SER A 265 12.72 -19.66 -9.01
N LEU A 266 12.71 -20.46 -7.94
CA LEU A 266 13.00 -20.02 -6.57
C LEU A 266 14.43 -20.42 -6.22
N HIS A 267 15.25 -19.41 -5.92
CA HIS A 267 16.65 -19.57 -5.59
C HIS A 267 16.88 -19.25 -4.11
N ARG A 268 17.68 -20.08 -3.45
CA ARG A 268 18.28 -19.71 -2.18
C ARG A 268 19.60 -18.99 -2.44
N LEU A 269 19.61 -17.72 -2.08
CA LEU A 269 20.79 -16.89 -2.04
C LEU A 269 21.62 -17.26 -0.82
N GLU A 270 22.93 -17.22 -0.95
CA GLU A 270 23.80 -17.49 0.19
C GLU A 270 23.80 -16.33 1.18
N PRO A 271 23.89 -16.62 2.49
CA PRO A 271 24.08 -15.60 3.50
C PRO A 271 25.41 -14.86 3.28
N PRO A 272 25.51 -13.58 3.68
CA PRO A 272 26.79 -12.89 3.68
C PRO A 272 27.79 -13.65 4.56
N ALA A 273 28.92 -14.02 3.98
CA ALA A 273 29.92 -14.88 4.60
C ALA A 273 30.37 -14.34 5.97
N ASN A 274 30.10 -15.09 7.04
CA ASN A 274 30.91 -15.04 8.25
C ASN A 274 32.00 -16.10 8.07
N HIS A 275 33.26 -15.66 8.14
CA HIS A 275 34.48 -16.44 7.95
C HIS A 275 34.38 -17.95 8.22
N SER A 276 34.40 -18.74 7.15
CA SER A 276 34.95 -20.10 7.17
C SER A 276 35.57 -20.37 5.80
N GLU A 277 36.90 -20.35 5.78
CA GLU A 277 37.72 -20.78 4.64
C GLU A 277 37.44 -22.27 4.34
N GLY A 278 37.32 -22.63 3.06
CA GLY A 278 37.49 -24.02 2.63
C GLY A 278 36.30 -24.76 2.00
N SER A 279 35.41 -24.08 1.28
CA SER A 279 34.53 -24.77 0.32
C SER A 279 34.43 -23.97 -0.96
N ASP A 280 34.68 -24.63 -2.09
CA ASP A 280 34.36 -24.15 -3.43
C ASP A 280 32.99 -23.46 -3.45
N ASN A 281 32.93 -22.31 -4.12
CA ASN A 281 31.76 -21.47 -4.37
C ASN A 281 30.44 -22.23 -4.23
N PRO A 282 29.68 -22.06 -3.13
CA PRO A 282 28.44 -22.78 -3.02
C PRO A 282 27.41 -22.08 -3.93
N GLU A 283 27.07 -22.74 -5.03
CA GLU A 283 26.13 -22.23 -6.01
C GLU A 283 24.76 -21.92 -5.37
N PRO A 284 24.00 -20.94 -5.89
CA PRO A 284 22.64 -20.73 -5.42
C PRO A 284 21.89 -22.01 -5.71
N ARG A 285 21.36 -22.60 -4.66
CA ARG A 285 20.56 -23.80 -4.84
C ARG A 285 19.22 -23.35 -5.40
N GLU A 286 18.98 -23.66 -6.68
CA GLU A 286 17.62 -23.66 -7.21
C GLU A 286 16.82 -24.66 -6.37
N LEU A 287 15.82 -24.14 -5.66
CA LEU A 287 14.96 -24.93 -4.80
C LEU A 287 13.81 -25.54 -5.59
N VAL A 288 13.23 -24.74 -6.50
CA VAL A 288 12.05 -25.11 -7.27
C VAL A 288 12.09 -24.41 -8.62
N SER A 289 11.72 -25.14 -9.67
CA SER A 289 11.39 -24.61 -10.99
C SER A 289 9.94 -24.96 -11.33
N LEU A 290 9.15 -23.96 -11.71
CA LEU A 290 7.77 -24.12 -12.16
C LEU A 290 7.62 -23.46 -13.52
N ARG A 291 6.81 -24.06 -14.38
CA ARG A 291 6.45 -23.48 -15.67
C ARG A 291 5.00 -23.02 -15.61
N ALA A 292 4.76 -21.77 -15.99
CA ALA A 292 3.41 -21.22 -16.07
C ALA A 292 2.86 -21.34 -17.50
N ASP A 293 1.63 -21.81 -17.58
CA ASP A 293 0.85 -21.83 -18.81
C ASP A 293 -0.19 -20.70 -18.80
N ASN A 294 -0.48 -20.14 -19.98
CA ASN A 294 -1.56 -19.15 -20.18
C ASN A 294 -1.49 -17.83 -19.39
N ILE A 295 -0.31 -17.42 -18.93
CA ILE A 295 -0.10 -16.07 -18.36
C ILE A 295 0.31 -15.06 -19.44
N VAL A 296 -0.15 -13.81 -19.30
CA VAL A 296 0.21 -12.68 -20.17
C VAL A 296 0.67 -11.49 -19.31
N ALA A 297 1.69 -10.78 -19.77
CA ALA A 297 2.13 -9.53 -19.15
C ALA A 297 1.03 -8.45 -19.23
N PRO A 298 0.96 -7.50 -18.29
CA PRO A 298 1.83 -7.33 -17.12
C PRO A 298 1.57 -8.36 -16.02
N MET A 299 2.61 -8.65 -15.25
CA MET A 299 2.52 -9.48 -14.06
C MET A 299 3.43 -8.96 -12.95
N THR A 300 3.17 -9.38 -11.73
CA THR A 300 3.96 -8.97 -10.57
C THR A 300 4.15 -10.13 -9.62
N LEU A 301 5.32 -10.13 -8.98
CA LEU A 301 5.76 -11.15 -8.06
C LEU A 301 5.94 -10.53 -6.68
N SER A 302 5.59 -11.29 -5.65
CA SER A 302 5.88 -10.97 -4.27
C SER A 302 6.37 -12.24 -3.57
N LEU A 303 7.39 -12.08 -2.73
CA LEU A 303 8.00 -13.14 -1.96
C LEU A 303 7.90 -12.76 -0.48
N ARG A 304 7.43 -13.70 0.34
CA ARG A 304 7.38 -13.55 1.79
C ARG A 304 8.01 -14.77 2.43
N VAL A 305 8.79 -14.55 3.47
CA VAL A 305 9.49 -15.62 4.18
C VAL A 305 9.08 -15.59 5.64
N SER A 306 8.73 -16.75 6.16
CA SER A 306 8.45 -17.05 7.57
C SER A 306 9.50 -18.03 8.07
N ALA A 307 9.59 -18.22 9.39
CA ALA A 307 10.46 -19.23 9.99
C ALA A 307 10.17 -20.66 9.47
N LEU A 308 8.92 -20.93 9.06
CA LEU A 308 8.48 -22.27 8.65
C LEU A 308 8.27 -22.42 7.15
N GLU A 309 8.03 -21.33 6.43
CA GLU A 309 7.59 -21.42 5.05
C GLU A 309 7.98 -20.20 4.21
N ILE A 310 8.08 -20.45 2.91
CA ILE A 310 8.29 -19.45 1.87
C ILE A 310 6.96 -19.34 1.13
N ILE A 311 6.43 -18.13 1.06
CA ILE A 311 5.16 -17.83 0.39
C ILE A 311 5.46 -16.98 -0.83
N VAL A 312 5.23 -17.57 -2.00
CA VAL A 312 5.32 -16.92 -3.29
C VAL A 312 3.93 -16.46 -3.71
N THR A 313 3.76 -15.20 -4.05
CA THR A 313 2.51 -14.67 -4.61
C THR A 313 2.78 -14.17 -6.03
N ILE A 314 1.97 -14.67 -6.96
CA ILE A 314 2.04 -14.36 -8.39
C ILE A 314 0.71 -13.72 -8.74
N VAL A 315 0.76 -12.48 -9.24
CA VAL A 315 -0.42 -11.82 -9.82
C VAL A 315 -0.20 -11.69 -11.31
N TYR A 316 -1.15 -12.17 -12.08
CA TYR A 316 -1.04 -12.28 -13.53
C TYR A 316 -2.36 -11.94 -14.21
N SER A 317 -2.26 -11.56 -15.48
CA SER A 317 -3.41 -11.35 -16.35
C SER A 317 -3.57 -12.51 -17.32
N PHE A 318 -4.83 -12.81 -17.66
CA PHE A 318 -5.16 -13.81 -18.66
C PHE A 318 -6.48 -13.42 -19.35
N PHE A 319 -6.68 -13.94 -20.56
CA PHE A 319 -7.92 -13.74 -21.31
C PHE A 319 -8.83 -14.95 -21.12
N HIS A 320 -10.06 -14.72 -20.67
CA HIS A 320 -11.08 -15.74 -20.49
C HIS A 320 -12.21 -15.57 -21.50
N ILE A 321 -12.52 -16.65 -22.23
CA ILE A 321 -13.58 -16.67 -23.22
C ILE A 321 -14.92 -16.43 -22.51
N GLY A 322 -15.63 -15.37 -22.89
CA GLY A 322 -16.94 -15.02 -22.33
C GLY A 322 -16.95 -13.88 -21.30
N CYS A 323 -15.81 -13.52 -20.70
CA CYS A 323 -15.73 -12.40 -19.75
C CYS A 323 -14.52 -11.46 -19.96
N GLY A 324 -13.71 -11.73 -20.98
CA GLY A 324 -12.62 -10.86 -21.41
C GLY A 324 -11.37 -11.00 -20.54
N TRP A 325 -10.63 -9.91 -20.37
CA TRP A 325 -9.43 -9.88 -19.54
C TRP A 325 -9.78 -10.02 -18.06
N SER A 326 -9.07 -10.93 -17.41
CA SER A 326 -9.22 -11.26 -15.99
C SER A 326 -7.88 -11.24 -15.28
N LEU A 327 -7.94 -11.06 -13.97
CA LEU A 327 -6.79 -11.11 -13.09
C LEU A 327 -6.84 -12.37 -12.25
N GLY A 328 -5.70 -13.06 -12.16
CA GLY A 328 -5.47 -14.19 -11.28
C GLY A 328 -4.46 -13.82 -10.21
N ILE A 329 -4.68 -14.29 -9.00
CA ILE A 329 -3.69 -14.28 -7.92
C ILE A 329 -3.48 -15.70 -7.44
N GLN A 330 -2.24 -16.18 -7.55
CA GLN A 330 -1.84 -17.50 -7.09
C GLN A 330 -0.82 -17.36 -5.97
N GLU A 331 -1.10 -18.02 -4.85
CA GLU A 331 -0.22 -18.14 -3.72
C GLU A 331 0.32 -19.57 -3.65
N LEU A 332 1.64 -19.72 -3.73
CA LEU A 332 2.36 -20.97 -3.60
C LEU A 332 3.12 -20.96 -2.27
N ARG A 333 3.05 -22.07 -1.54
CA ARG A 333 3.72 -22.23 -0.25
C ARG A 333 4.75 -23.34 -0.38
N PHE A 334 5.97 -23.05 0.03
CA PHE A 334 7.09 -23.99 0.07
C PHE A 334 7.66 -24.08 1.47
N ASP A 335 8.28 -25.20 1.82
CA ASP A 335 9.16 -25.27 2.98
C ASP A 335 10.51 -24.58 2.67
N GLN A 336 11.41 -24.57 3.65
CA GLN A 336 12.74 -23.95 3.51
C GLN A 336 13.67 -24.73 2.56
N GLN A 337 13.27 -25.95 2.17
CA GLN A 337 13.99 -26.89 1.31
C GLN A 337 13.45 -26.88 -0.12
N GLY A 338 12.35 -26.17 -0.40
CA GLY A 338 11.70 -26.10 -1.70
C GLY A 338 10.56 -27.09 -1.91
N GLN A 339 10.18 -27.92 -0.94
CA GLN A 339 9.02 -28.80 -1.11
C GLN A 339 7.74 -27.98 -1.07
N GLN A 340 6.85 -28.22 -2.05
CA GLN A 340 5.58 -27.52 -2.13
C GLN A 340 4.63 -28.00 -1.03
N LEU A 341 4.29 -27.10 -0.11
CA LEU A 341 3.33 -27.32 0.98
C LEU A 341 1.89 -27.12 0.52
N GLY A 342 1.66 -26.25 -0.47
CA GLY A 342 0.32 -25.99 -0.97
C GLY A 342 0.23 -24.87 -1.99
N SER A 343 -0.95 -24.73 -2.58
CA SER A 343 -1.26 -23.72 -3.59
C SER A 343 -2.68 -23.20 -3.38
N ARG A 344 -2.89 -21.90 -3.55
CA ARG A 344 -4.20 -21.24 -3.50
C ARG A 344 -4.33 -20.31 -4.69
N LEU A 345 -5.48 -20.32 -5.33
CA LEU A 345 -5.77 -19.46 -6.47
C LEU A 345 -7.06 -18.71 -6.22
N ALA A 346 -7.08 -17.43 -6.57
CA ALA A 346 -8.30 -16.66 -6.72
C ALA A 346 -8.27 -15.91 -8.06
N SER A 347 -9.44 -15.71 -8.67
CA SER A 347 -9.56 -15.01 -9.94
C SER A 347 -10.77 -14.08 -9.94
N THR A 348 -10.76 -13.08 -10.83
CA THR A 348 -11.89 -12.17 -11.01
C THR A 348 -13.05 -12.79 -11.79
N VAL A 349 -12.87 -13.97 -12.38
CA VAL A 349 -13.87 -14.62 -13.25
C VAL A 349 -15.19 -14.83 -12.49
N ASP A 350 -15.14 -15.36 -11.26
CA ASP A 350 -16.34 -15.60 -10.44
C ASP A 350 -17.10 -14.31 -10.11
N SER A 351 -16.37 -13.20 -9.95
CA SER A 351 -16.97 -11.89 -9.69
C SER A 351 -17.61 -11.30 -10.94
N GLN A 352 -17.06 -11.58 -12.13
CA GLN A 352 -17.61 -11.12 -13.40
C GLN A 352 -18.92 -11.83 -13.72
N TYR A 353 -19.05 -13.11 -13.39
CA TYR A 353 -20.32 -13.86 -13.49
C TYR A 353 -21.25 -13.66 -12.29
N GLY A 354 -20.99 -12.72 -11.39
CA GLY A 354 -21.92 -12.35 -10.32
C GLY A 354 -22.35 -13.53 -9.43
N ILE A 355 -21.47 -14.54 -9.25
CA ILE A 355 -21.77 -15.67 -8.37
C ILE A 355 -21.71 -15.15 -6.93
N ASN A 356 -22.86 -14.72 -6.42
CA ASN A 356 -23.03 -14.49 -4.99
C ASN A 356 -22.81 -15.85 -4.31
N PRO A 357 -21.87 -15.99 -3.36
CA PRO A 357 -21.85 -17.16 -2.50
C PRO A 357 -23.18 -17.19 -1.77
N LEU A 358 -23.99 -18.19 -2.14
CA LEU A 358 -25.32 -18.54 -1.65
C LEU A 358 -25.68 -17.81 -0.34
N GLN A 359 -26.53 -16.79 -0.40
CA GLN A 359 -27.33 -16.41 0.76
C GLN A 359 -28.15 -17.65 1.12
N LYS A 360 -27.76 -18.37 2.17
CA LYS A 360 -28.68 -19.30 2.83
C LYS A 360 -29.79 -18.44 3.43
N ASP A 361 -30.92 -18.38 2.75
CA ASP A 361 -32.15 -17.82 3.33
C ASP A 361 -32.49 -18.58 4.61
N PRO A 362 -32.68 -17.90 5.75
CA PRO A 362 -33.13 -18.52 6.98
C PRO A 362 -34.67 -18.57 6.97
N THR A 363 -35.26 -19.41 6.12
CA THR A 363 -36.72 -19.63 6.12
C THR A 363 -37.06 -21.10 5.94
N ALA A 364 -36.86 -21.90 6.99
CA ALA A 364 -37.62 -23.13 7.20
C ALA A 364 -37.52 -23.57 8.67
N ASN A 365 -38.30 -22.94 9.54
CA ASN A 365 -38.70 -23.53 10.81
C ASN A 365 -40.21 -23.34 10.97
N SER A 366 -40.97 -24.28 10.42
CA SER A 366 -42.31 -24.65 10.90
C SER A 366 -42.70 -25.95 10.21
N GLY A 367 -42.90 -27.01 10.99
CA GLY A 367 -43.10 -28.37 10.50
C GLY A 367 -44.44 -28.63 9.82
N GLN A 368 -44.44 -29.60 8.93
CA GLN A 368 -45.36 -30.75 8.89
C GLN A 368 -44.94 -31.71 7.75
N PRO A 369 -45.15 -33.03 7.88
CA PRO A 369 -44.83 -33.99 6.84
C PRO A 369 -46.04 -34.19 5.92
N SER A 370 -45.91 -33.79 4.65
CA SER A 370 -46.87 -34.13 3.60
C SER A 370 -46.14 -34.74 2.42
N THR A 371 -46.32 -36.04 2.25
CA THR A 371 -46.08 -36.81 1.03
C THR A 371 -46.85 -36.18 -0.13
N THR A 372 -46.14 -35.75 -1.18
CA THR A 372 -46.62 -35.71 -2.57
C THR A 372 -45.45 -35.52 -3.53
N THR A 373 -45.39 -36.42 -4.50
CA THR A 373 -44.56 -36.42 -5.71
C THR A 373 -44.64 -35.10 -6.48
N GLY A 374 -43.50 -34.56 -6.91
CA GLY A 374 -43.43 -33.40 -7.80
C GLY A 374 -42.01 -33.11 -8.30
N LEU A 375 -41.82 -33.22 -9.61
CA LEU A 375 -40.59 -32.95 -10.35
C LEU A 375 -40.08 -31.50 -10.21
N THR A 376 -38.76 -31.37 -10.09
CA THR A 376 -37.85 -30.39 -10.75
C THR A 376 -38.17 -28.88 -10.72
N ASN A 377 -37.27 -28.08 -10.13
CA ASN A 377 -36.44 -27.05 -10.82
C ASN A 377 -35.96 -25.96 -9.84
N HIS A 378 -34.81 -26.19 -9.20
CA HIS A 378 -33.96 -25.08 -8.76
C HIS A 378 -32.87 -24.87 -9.80
N THR A 379 -33.25 -24.29 -10.94
CA THR A 379 -32.30 -23.73 -11.88
C THR A 379 -31.61 -22.56 -11.19
N VAL A 380 -30.37 -22.77 -10.76
CA VAL A 380 -29.42 -21.68 -10.54
C VAL A 380 -29.23 -21.03 -11.90
N THR A 381 -29.96 -19.95 -12.18
CA THR A 381 -29.74 -19.17 -13.39
C THR A 381 -28.42 -18.43 -13.19
N ALA A 382 -27.30 -19.09 -13.50
CA ALA A 382 -26.04 -18.41 -13.70
C ALA A 382 -26.27 -17.32 -14.75
N PRO A 383 -25.85 -16.07 -14.53
CA PRO A 383 -26.06 -15.03 -15.52
C PRO A 383 -25.32 -15.43 -16.80
N THR A 384 -26.06 -15.51 -17.90
CA THR A 384 -25.56 -15.90 -19.23
C THR A 384 -24.55 -14.89 -19.78
N ALA A 385 -24.47 -13.70 -19.18
CA ALA A 385 -23.56 -12.62 -19.55
C ALA A 385 -22.79 -12.12 -18.32
N PRO A 386 -21.49 -11.78 -18.48
CA PRO A 386 -20.71 -11.19 -17.40
C PRO A 386 -21.26 -9.80 -17.03
N SER A 387 -21.37 -9.53 -15.74
CA SER A 387 -21.72 -8.22 -15.18
C SER A 387 -20.63 -7.16 -15.38
N ILE A 388 -19.38 -7.59 -15.56
CA ILE A 388 -18.21 -6.74 -15.81
C ILE A 388 -17.42 -7.38 -16.96
N LEU A 389 -17.23 -6.63 -18.06
CA LEU A 389 -16.49 -7.07 -19.25
C LEU A 389 -15.28 -6.17 -19.48
N HIS A 390 -14.07 -6.73 -19.39
CA HIS A 390 -12.84 -6.01 -19.71
C HIS A 390 -12.31 -6.43 -21.09
N GLN A 391 -12.44 -5.55 -22.08
CA GLN A 391 -12.03 -5.87 -23.47
C GLN A 391 -10.54 -5.63 -23.73
N GLN A 392 -9.89 -4.77 -22.96
CA GLN A 392 -8.49 -4.40 -23.14
C GLN A 392 -7.60 -5.05 -22.07
N PRO A 393 -6.36 -5.44 -22.43
CA PRO A 393 -5.41 -5.96 -21.45
C PRO A 393 -5.03 -4.89 -20.42
N PRO A 394 -4.70 -5.28 -19.19
CA PRO A 394 -4.15 -4.34 -18.22
C PRO A 394 -2.81 -3.78 -18.74
N THR A 395 -2.57 -2.49 -18.53
CA THR A 395 -1.33 -1.82 -18.97
C THR A 395 -0.22 -1.88 -17.92
N SER A 396 -0.59 -2.03 -16.64
CA SER A 396 0.35 -2.16 -15.53
C SER A 396 -0.26 -2.98 -14.41
N MET A 397 0.59 -3.54 -13.55
CA MET A 397 0.18 -4.30 -12.38
C MET A 397 1.14 -4.05 -11.23
N SER A 398 0.59 -3.80 -10.04
CA SER A 398 1.36 -3.71 -8.81
C SER A 398 0.65 -4.51 -7.72
N TYR A 399 1.43 -5.23 -6.93
CA TYR A 399 0.92 -5.97 -5.79
C TYR A 399 1.86 -5.78 -4.61
N SER A 400 1.29 -5.48 -3.46
CA SER A 400 1.99 -5.42 -2.18
C SER A 400 1.08 -6.09 -1.18
N HIS A 401 1.59 -7.11 -0.49
CA HIS A 401 0.75 -7.87 0.42
C HIS A 401 0.24 -6.95 1.56
N PRO A 402 -1.06 -6.98 1.90
CA PRO A 402 -1.68 -6.07 2.87
C PRO A 402 -0.96 -5.95 4.24
N LEU A 403 -0.39 -7.07 4.72
CA LEU A 403 0.39 -7.13 5.97
C LEU A 403 1.81 -6.55 5.88
N PHE A 404 2.29 -6.18 4.69
CA PHE A 404 3.64 -5.66 4.44
C PHE A 404 3.69 -4.12 4.32
N THR A 405 2.57 -3.41 4.56
CA THR A 405 2.63 -1.96 4.78
C THR A 405 3.39 -1.56 6.05
N ASP A 406 3.84 -2.56 6.83
CA ASP A 406 4.45 -2.39 8.16
C ASP A 406 5.97 -2.64 8.18
N SER A 407 6.58 -3.03 7.06
CA SER A 407 8.03 -3.01 6.88
C SER A 407 8.34 -2.41 5.52
N THR A 408 8.94 -1.23 5.54
CA THR A 408 9.51 -0.48 4.39
C THR A 408 8.53 0.38 3.59
N CYS A 409 8.54 1.68 3.93
CA CYS A 409 8.47 2.81 3.00
C CYS A 409 9.29 3.96 3.59
#